data_AF-A0A2V7Z092-F1
#
_entry.id   AF-A0A2V7Z092-F1
#
_cell.length_a   1.000
_cell.length_b   1.000
_cell.length_c   1.000
_cell.angle_alpha   90.00
_cell.angle_beta   90.00
_cell.angle_gamma   90.00
#
_symmetry.space_group_name_H-M   'P 1'
#
loop_
_entity.id
_entity.type
_entity.pdbx_description
1 polymer ?
#
loop_
_entity_poly.entity_id
_entity_poly.type
_entity_poly.pdbx_seq_one_letter_code
_entity_poly.pdbx_strand_id
1 'polypeptide(L)'
;MFDAAKIRVPWIVPGLLVACLLAPVTAGAATPVRKTAPEPAATLLLPYFEQDLANPNGSTTLFSINNASSQAVLAHVVIWSDLSVPVVAFNIYLTGYDVQTISLRDILINGALPQTASAGQDPNDTISPKGANSQDINFASCTGILPPPPLPPDFIQHL
;
A
#
# COMPACT_ATOMS: atom_id res chain seq x y z
N MET A 1 74.76 -5.92 15.21
CA MET A 1 75.40 -5.48 13.96
C MET A 1 74.29 -4.88 13.12
N PHE A 2 74.15 -3.55 13.14
CA PHE A 2 73.01 -2.84 12.57
C PHE A 2 73.11 -2.80 11.04
N ASP A 3 72.06 -3.28 10.37
CA ASP A 3 71.93 -3.28 8.91
C ASP A 3 71.17 -2.02 8.47
N ALA A 4 71.68 -1.34 7.45
CA ALA A 4 71.24 -0.04 7.00
C ALA A 4 70.06 -0.17 6.02
N ALA A 5 68.84 0.11 6.49
CA ALA A 5 67.65 0.13 5.65
C ALA A 5 67.66 1.35 4.70
N LYS A 6 67.82 1.09 3.40
CA LYS A 6 67.65 2.08 2.31
C LYS A 6 66.18 2.52 2.21
N ILE A 7 65.92 3.80 2.47
CA ILE A 7 64.63 4.46 2.22
C ILE A 7 64.46 4.64 0.70
N ARG A 8 63.43 4.02 0.12
CA ARG A 8 63.00 4.27 -1.27
C ARG A 8 61.78 5.20 -1.25
N VAL A 9 61.91 6.37 -1.85
CA VAL A 9 60.83 7.33 -2.09
C VAL A 9 60.09 6.90 -3.37
N PRO A 10 58.76 6.63 -3.35
CA PRO A 10 58.01 6.46 -4.57
C PRO A 10 57.46 7.80 -5.07
N TRP A 11 57.76 8.10 -6.35
CA TRP A 11 57.22 9.20 -7.12
C TRP A 11 55.68 9.15 -7.16
N ILE A 12 55.03 10.25 -6.79
CA ILE A 12 53.59 10.45 -6.97
C ILE A 12 53.34 10.75 -8.45
N VAL A 13 52.65 9.84 -9.14
CA VAL A 13 52.20 10.00 -10.53
C VAL A 13 50.97 10.93 -10.54
N PRO A 14 51.01 12.12 -11.17
CA PRO A 14 49.93 13.11 -11.13
C PRO A 14 48.86 12.84 -12.21
N GLY A 15 48.48 11.58 -12.41
CA GLY A 15 47.59 11.17 -13.52
C GLY A 15 46.11 11.04 -13.14
N LEU A 16 45.76 10.99 -11.86
CA LEU A 16 44.42 10.58 -11.41
C LEU A 16 43.43 11.74 -11.20
N LEU A 17 43.88 13.00 -11.22
CA LEU A 17 43.03 14.15 -10.87
C LEU A 17 42.23 14.75 -12.04
N VAL A 18 42.57 14.44 -13.30
CA VAL A 18 41.91 15.04 -14.47
C VAL A 18 40.71 14.20 -14.97
N ALA A 19 40.63 12.92 -14.61
CA ALA A 19 39.55 12.04 -15.07
C ALA A 19 38.20 12.25 -14.34
N CYS A 20 38.18 12.94 -13.19
CA CYS A 20 36.94 13.18 -12.44
C CYS A 20 36.11 14.38 -12.94
N LEU A 21 36.65 15.25 -13.81
CA LEU A 21 35.94 16.47 -14.24
C LEU A 21 35.05 16.32 -15.49
N LEU A 22 35.03 15.15 -16.13
CA LEU A 22 34.28 14.92 -17.37
C LEU A 22 33.19 13.83 -17.25
N ALA A 23 32.81 13.43 -16.03
CA ALA A 23 31.65 12.57 -15.86
C ALA A 23 30.38 13.40 -16.11
N PRO A 24 29.56 13.08 -17.13
CA PRO A 24 28.25 13.69 -17.24
C PRO A 24 27.44 13.24 -16.02
N VAL A 25 27.15 14.18 -15.12
CA VAL A 25 26.13 14.00 -14.10
C VAL A 25 24.79 13.97 -14.83
N THR A 26 24.38 12.78 -15.29
CA THR A 26 22.97 12.56 -15.62
C THR A 26 22.24 12.49 -14.28
N ALA A 27 21.88 13.65 -13.75
CA ALA A 27 20.81 13.74 -12.77
C ALA A 27 19.53 13.32 -13.51
N GLY A 28 19.28 12.02 -13.56
CA GLY A 28 17.99 11.51 -13.98
C GLY A 28 16.96 12.11 -13.04
N ALA A 29 16.13 13.01 -13.57
CA ALA A 29 14.96 13.49 -12.86
C ALA A 29 14.19 12.25 -12.38
N ALA A 30 14.11 12.05 -11.07
CA ALA A 30 13.28 11.02 -10.50
C ALA A 30 11.84 11.37 -10.88
N THR A 31 11.33 10.75 -11.94
CA THR A 31 9.90 10.62 -12.12
C THR A 31 9.35 9.94 -10.86
N PRO A 32 8.16 10.29 -10.36
CA PRO A 32 7.52 9.52 -9.32
C PRO A 32 7.25 8.11 -9.89
N VAL A 33 8.23 7.23 -9.75
CA VAL A 33 8.10 5.81 -10.08
C VAL A 33 7.16 5.25 -9.03
N ARG A 34 6.02 4.74 -9.48
CA ARG A 34 5.17 3.88 -8.67
C ARG A 34 6.05 2.72 -8.21
N LYS A 35 6.47 2.73 -6.94
CA LYS A 35 7.22 1.60 -6.34
C LYS A 35 6.29 0.38 -6.41
N THR A 36 6.59 -0.55 -7.29
CA THR A 36 6.05 -1.92 -7.30
C THR A 36 7.15 -2.86 -6.80
N ALA A 37 7.53 -2.71 -5.54
CA ALA A 37 8.34 -3.69 -4.84
C ALA A 37 7.45 -4.37 -3.80
N PRO A 38 7.54 -5.70 -3.60
CA PRO A 38 6.84 -6.41 -2.55
C PRO A 38 7.48 -6.11 -1.19
N GLU A 39 7.39 -4.85 -0.75
CA GLU A 39 7.83 -4.39 0.56
C GLU A 39 6.59 -4.25 1.47
N PRO A 40 6.53 -4.95 2.61
CA PRO A 40 5.47 -4.73 3.60
C PRO A 40 5.54 -3.30 4.14
N ALA A 41 4.37 -2.70 4.38
CA ALA A 41 4.14 -1.29 4.76
C ALA A 41 4.07 -0.29 3.58
N ALA A 42 3.07 -0.47 2.71
CA ALA A 42 2.58 0.61 1.87
C ALA A 42 1.41 1.32 2.57
N THR A 43 1.66 2.47 3.21
CA THR A 43 0.58 3.44 3.42
C THR A 43 0.23 4.03 2.05
N LEU A 44 -0.81 3.50 1.42
CA LEU A 44 -1.32 4.04 0.16
C LEU A 44 -2.10 5.33 0.46
N LEU A 45 -1.44 6.47 0.29
CA LEU A 45 -2.14 7.76 0.30
C LEU A 45 -2.79 7.97 -1.06
N LEU A 46 -4.12 8.02 -1.10
CA LEU A 46 -4.89 8.52 -2.23
C LEU A 46 -5.18 10.01 -1.96
N PRO A 47 -4.40 10.94 -2.55
CA PRO A 47 -4.46 12.35 -2.14
C PRO A 47 -5.69 13.10 -2.65
N TYR A 48 -6.43 12.53 -3.60
CA TYR A 48 -7.61 13.17 -4.19
C TYR A 48 -8.66 12.14 -4.59
N PHE A 49 -9.92 12.45 -4.30
CA PHE A 49 -11.08 11.74 -4.80
C PHE A 49 -12.24 12.72 -4.98
N GLU A 50 -13.16 12.41 -5.89
CA GLU A 50 -14.40 13.14 -6.09
C GLU A 50 -15.60 12.23 -5.85
N GLN A 51 -16.63 12.78 -5.21
CA GLN A 51 -17.90 12.12 -5.00
C GLN A 51 -19.05 13.11 -5.18
N ASP A 52 -19.95 12.83 -6.12
CA ASP A 52 -21.24 13.51 -6.21
C ASP A 52 -22.19 12.91 -5.17
N LEU A 53 -22.63 13.75 -4.24
CA LEU A 53 -23.51 13.35 -3.13
C LEU A 53 -25.00 13.46 -3.48
N ALA A 54 -25.36 14.23 -4.51
CA ALA A 54 -26.74 14.54 -4.85
C ALA A 54 -27.28 13.70 -6.01
N ASN A 55 -26.43 13.37 -6.98
CA ASN A 55 -26.81 12.58 -8.13
C ASN A 55 -26.34 11.13 -8.00
N PRO A 56 -27.24 10.13 -7.92
CA PRO A 56 -26.85 8.72 -7.85
C PRO A 56 -26.08 8.25 -9.09
N ASN A 57 -26.20 8.97 -10.22
CA ASN A 57 -25.45 8.72 -11.45
C ASN A 57 -24.28 9.70 -11.66
N GLY A 58 -23.97 10.53 -10.66
CA GLY A 58 -22.87 11.48 -10.69
C GLY A 58 -21.50 10.80 -10.53
N SER A 59 -20.46 11.63 -10.55
CA SER A 59 -19.07 11.19 -10.41
C SER A 59 -18.84 10.39 -9.12
N THR A 60 -18.09 9.30 -9.23
CA THR A 60 -17.63 8.50 -8.09
C THR A 60 -16.17 8.13 -8.30
N THR A 61 -15.46 7.96 -7.21
CA THR A 61 -14.09 7.44 -7.23
C THR A 61 -14.11 5.95 -6.93
N LEU A 62 -13.53 5.18 -7.87
CA LEU A 62 -13.19 3.79 -7.65
C LEU A 62 -11.67 3.65 -7.57
N PHE A 63 -11.21 2.85 -6.61
CA PHE A 63 -9.80 2.48 -6.49
C PHE A 63 -9.69 1.02 -6.08
N SER A 64 -8.52 0.43 -6.27
CA SER A 64 -8.26 -0.95 -5.86
C SER A 64 -6.98 -1.06 -5.05
N ILE A 65 -7.00 -2.01 -4.12
CA ILE A 65 -5.84 -2.44 -3.36
C ILE A 65 -5.50 -3.85 -3.86
N ASN A 66 -4.29 -4.02 -4.38
CA ASN A 66 -3.79 -5.31 -4.84
C ASN A 66 -2.76 -5.85 -3.85
N ASN A 67 -2.94 -7.10 -3.45
CA ASN A 67 -1.89 -7.88 -2.83
C ASN A 67 -0.98 -8.45 -3.92
N ALA A 68 0.30 -8.07 -3.92
CA ALA A 68 1.28 -8.54 -4.90
C ALA A 68 2.06 -9.79 -4.44
N SER A 69 1.68 -10.39 -3.32
CA SER A 69 2.32 -11.57 -2.72
C SER A 69 1.37 -12.77 -2.70
N SER A 70 1.91 -13.99 -2.66
CA SER A 70 1.13 -15.20 -2.42
C SER A 70 0.63 -15.30 -0.97
N GLN A 71 1.18 -14.54 -0.03
CA GLN A 71 0.77 -14.54 1.37
C GLN A 71 -0.50 -13.71 1.56
N ALA A 72 -1.43 -14.18 2.39
CA ALA A 72 -2.60 -13.40 2.78
C ALA A 72 -2.18 -12.22 3.68
N VAL A 73 -2.83 -11.07 3.50
CA VAL A 73 -2.49 -9.80 4.17
C VAL A 73 -3.74 -9.12 4.68
N LEU A 74 -3.63 -8.44 5.83
CA LEU A 74 -4.66 -7.55 6.35
C LEU A 74 -4.25 -6.10 6.07
N ALA A 75 -5.07 -5.38 5.31
CA ALA A 75 -4.91 -3.96 5.06
C ALA A 75 -5.81 -3.15 6.00
N HIS A 76 -5.25 -2.12 6.65
CA HIS A 76 -6.01 -1.16 7.42
C HIS A 76 -6.20 0.11 6.61
N VAL A 77 -7.45 0.50 6.39
CA VAL A 77 -7.83 1.69 5.60
C VAL A 77 -8.41 2.73 6.53
N VAL A 78 -7.94 3.97 6.39
CA VAL A 78 -8.49 5.13 7.10
C VAL A 78 -8.82 6.20 6.07
N ILE A 79 -10.07 6.66 6.07
CA ILE A 79 -10.51 7.81 5.28
C ILE A 79 -10.41 9.04 6.17
N TRP A 80 -9.83 10.10 5.63
CA TRP A 80 -9.58 11.37 6.32
C TRP A 80 -10.41 12.47 5.66
N SER A 81 -10.89 13.41 6.47
CA SER A 81 -11.45 14.66 5.96
C SER A 81 -10.36 15.60 5.45
N ASP A 82 -10.76 16.64 4.73
CA ASP A 82 -9.90 17.76 4.33
C ASP A 82 -9.23 18.47 5.52
N LEU A 83 -9.87 18.43 6.70
CA LEU A 83 -9.34 18.92 7.97
C LEU A 83 -8.41 17.93 8.68
N SER A 84 -7.99 16.84 8.02
CA SER A 84 -7.13 15.80 8.59
C SER A 84 -7.72 15.12 9.84
N VAL A 85 -9.04 15.00 9.92
CA VAL A 85 -9.74 14.23 10.95
C VAL A 85 -10.08 12.85 10.38
N PRO A 86 -9.75 11.74 11.06
CA PRO A 86 -10.12 10.41 10.58
C PRO A 86 -11.63 10.26 10.70
N VAL A 87 -12.29 9.94 9.58
CA VAL A 87 -13.75 9.85 9.52
C VAL A 87 -14.19 8.40 9.74
N VAL A 88 -13.65 7.47 8.95
CA VAL A 88 -13.95 6.04 9.07
C VAL A 88 -12.68 5.21 8.89
N ALA A 89 -12.57 4.13 9.65
CA ALA A 89 -11.49 3.16 9.53
C ALA A 89 -12.04 1.74 9.51
N PHE A 90 -11.46 0.88 8.67
CA PHE A 90 -11.87 -0.51 8.54
C PHE A 90 -10.72 -1.38 8.04
N ASN A 91 -10.87 -2.69 8.22
CA ASN A 91 -9.90 -3.66 7.74
C ASN A 91 -10.41 -4.34 6.47
N ILE A 92 -9.49 -4.68 5.59
CA ILE A 92 -9.73 -5.50 4.41
C ILE A 92 -8.81 -6.70 4.50
N TYR A 93 -9.38 -7.89 4.43
CA TYR A 93 -8.62 -9.11 4.25
C TYR A 93 -8.41 -9.37 2.75
N LEU A 94 -7.16 -9.60 2.36
CA LEU A 94 -6.78 -9.95 1.00
C LEU A 94 -6.15 -11.34 1.02
N THR A 95 -6.70 -12.28 0.25
CA THR A 95 -6.00 -13.55 0.00
C THR A 95 -4.71 -13.27 -0.80
N GLY A 96 -3.84 -14.27 -0.96
CA GLY A 96 -2.68 -14.15 -1.83
C GLY A 96 -3.07 -13.73 -3.25
N TYR A 97 -2.37 -12.75 -3.81
CA TYR A 97 -2.62 -12.17 -5.13
C TYR A 97 -3.99 -11.52 -5.35
N ASP A 98 -4.73 -11.26 -4.27
CA ASP A 98 -6.09 -10.70 -4.33
C ASP A 98 -6.12 -9.22 -4.74
N VAL A 99 -7.29 -8.77 -5.20
CA VAL A 99 -7.59 -7.39 -5.56
C VAL A 99 -8.95 -7.00 -4.97
N GLN A 100 -8.94 -6.09 -3.99
CA GLN A 100 -10.17 -5.49 -3.50
C GLN A 100 -10.41 -4.15 -4.20
N THR A 101 -11.50 -4.05 -4.96
CA THR A 101 -11.98 -2.78 -5.51
C THR A 101 -12.94 -2.11 -4.52
N ILE A 102 -12.81 -0.80 -4.39
CA ILE A 102 -13.54 0.02 -3.43
C ILE A 102 -14.16 1.20 -4.17
N SER A 103 -15.43 1.43 -3.91
CA SER A 103 -16.22 2.58 -4.37
C SER A 103 -16.42 3.51 -3.19
N LEU A 104 -16.00 4.77 -3.31
CA LEU A 104 -16.23 5.74 -2.23
C LEU A 104 -17.71 6.06 -2.03
N ARG A 105 -18.52 6.01 -3.10
CA ARG A 105 -19.98 6.13 -2.97
C ARG A 105 -20.57 5.06 -2.05
N ASP A 106 -20.12 3.81 -2.19
CA ASP A 106 -20.66 2.71 -1.40
C ASP A 106 -20.36 2.90 0.08
N ILE A 107 -19.20 3.45 0.42
CA ILE A 107 -18.83 3.75 1.81
C ILE A 107 -19.53 5.01 2.32
N LEU A 108 -19.39 6.13 1.61
CA LEU A 108 -19.79 7.46 2.10
C LEU A 108 -21.31 7.69 2.05
N ILE A 109 -22.01 7.07 1.09
CA ILE A 109 -23.46 7.26 0.89
C ILE A 109 -24.24 6.02 1.33
N ASN A 110 -23.81 4.83 0.92
CA ASN A 110 -24.55 3.59 1.19
C ASN A 110 -24.15 2.91 2.51
N GLY A 111 -23.06 3.36 3.15
CA GLY A 111 -22.51 2.74 4.35
C GLY A 111 -22.03 1.29 4.17
N ALA A 112 -21.81 0.85 2.93
CA ALA A 112 -21.38 -0.49 2.60
C ALA A 112 -19.85 -0.56 2.59
N LEU A 113 -19.30 -1.23 3.59
CA LEU A 113 -17.87 -1.53 3.69
C LEU A 113 -17.53 -2.80 2.88
N PRO A 114 -16.28 -2.95 2.39
CA PRO A 114 -15.83 -4.14 1.68
C PRO A 114 -16.08 -5.43 2.47
N GLN A 115 -16.81 -6.37 1.86
CA GLN A 115 -17.12 -7.65 2.46
C GLN A 115 -15.98 -8.63 2.19
N THR A 116 -15.03 -8.69 3.13
CA THR A 116 -13.90 -9.63 3.09
C THR A 116 -13.83 -10.41 4.40
N ALA A 117 -13.30 -11.63 4.36
CA ALA A 117 -13.21 -12.51 5.52
C ALA A 117 -11.97 -13.39 5.44
N SER A 118 -11.35 -13.64 6.60
CA SER A 118 -10.23 -14.59 6.66
C SER A 118 -10.74 -16.03 6.67
N ALA A 119 -9.88 -17.01 6.40
CA ALA A 119 -10.24 -18.44 6.33
C ALA A 119 -11.09 -18.94 7.51
N GLY A 120 -10.92 -18.36 8.71
CA GLY A 120 -11.70 -18.76 9.90
C GLY A 120 -13.16 -18.31 9.87
N GLN A 121 -13.49 -17.22 9.17
CA GLN A 121 -14.85 -16.70 9.02
C GLN A 121 -15.48 -17.04 7.66
N ASP A 122 -14.69 -17.55 6.71
CA ASP A 122 -15.14 -17.99 5.39
C ASP A 122 -14.66 -19.42 5.05
N PRO A 123 -15.18 -20.44 5.77
CA PRO A 123 -14.71 -21.82 5.61
C PRO A 123 -15.01 -22.44 4.23
N ASN A 124 -15.94 -21.83 3.48
CA ASN A 124 -16.37 -22.30 2.16
C ASN A 124 -15.83 -21.42 1.02
N ASP A 125 -14.95 -20.46 1.29
CA ASP A 125 -14.31 -19.60 0.28
C ASP A 125 -15.32 -18.82 -0.58
N THR A 126 -16.41 -18.36 0.03
CA THR A 126 -17.53 -17.68 -0.64
C THR A 126 -17.50 -16.16 -0.53
N ILE A 127 -16.80 -15.62 0.46
CA ILE A 127 -16.70 -14.17 0.75
C ILE A 127 -15.38 -13.63 0.19
N SER A 128 -14.26 -14.30 0.47
CA SER A 128 -12.94 -13.93 -0.01
C SER A 128 -12.28 -15.11 -0.73
N PRO A 129 -12.65 -15.36 -2.00
CA PRO A 129 -12.16 -16.51 -2.76
C PRO A 129 -10.63 -16.52 -2.91
N LYS A 130 -10.05 -17.71 -3.06
CA LYS A 130 -8.62 -17.86 -3.35
C LYS A 130 -8.31 -18.62 -4.63
N GLY A 131 -7.18 -18.28 -5.23
CA GLY A 131 -6.59 -19.05 -6.33
C GLY A 131 -5.73 -20.22 -5.83
N ALA A 132 -5.37 -21.14 -6.73
CA ALA A 132 -4.54 -22.30 -6.40
C ALA A 132 -3.15 -21.95 -5.82
N ASN A 133 -2.62 -20.77 -6.17
CA ASN A 133 -1.31 -20.27 -5.72
C ASN A 133 -1.44 -19.20 -4.62
N SER A 134 -2.65 -19.00 -4.09
CA SER A 134 -2.99 -17.99 -3.09
C SER A 134 -3.01 -18.64 -1.71
N GLN A 135 -2.28 -18.05 -0.76
CA GLN A 135 -2.50 -18.38 0.64
C GLN A 135 -3.78 -17.72 1.12
N ASP A 136 -4.41 -18.41 2.05
CA ASP A 136 -5.61 -17.97 2.74
C ASP A 136 -5.51 -18.55 4.15
N ILE A 137 -5.37 -17.66 5.12
CA ILE A 137 -5.05 -18.01 6.51
C ILE A 137 -6.05 -17.35 7.44
N ASN A 138 -6.30 -18.01 8.57
CA ASN A 138 -7.11 -17.42 9.61
C ASN A 138 -6.27 -16.46 10.46
N PHE A 139 -6.60 -15.16 10.41
CA PHE A 139 -6.07 -14.20 11.38
C PHE A 139 -7.01 -14.16 12.59
N ALA A 140 -6.48 -14.47 13.78
CA ALA A 140 -7.29 -14.49 15.00
C ALA A 140 -8.01 -13.15 15.26
N SER A 141 -7.37 -12.03 14.89
CA SER A 141 -7.93 -10.68 15.00
C SER A 141 -9.14 -10.41 14.12
N CYS A 142 -9.45 -11.25 13.13
CA CYS A 142 -10.61 -11.06 12.26
C CYS A 142 -11.93 -11.53 12.89
N THR A 143 -11.86 -12.36 13.93
CA THR A 143 -13.06 -12.95 14.56
C THR A 143 -13.95 -11.88 15.16
N GLY A 144 -15.20 -11.79 14.69
CA GLY A 144 -16.17 -10.76 15.14
C GLY A 144 -15.90 -9.34 14.61
N ILE A 145 -14.89 -9.18 13.74
CA ILE A 145 -14.56 -7.91 13.07
C ILE A 145 -14.86 -7.99 11.57
N LEU A 146 -14.53 -9.12 10.94
CA LEU A 146 -14.77 -9.37 9.52
C LEU A 146 -15.78 -10.51 9.30
N PRO A 147 -16.65 -10.41 8.27
CA PRO A 147 -16.89 -9.23 7.42
C PRO A 147 -17.46 -8.05 8.22
N PRO A 148 -17.12 -6.81 7.86
CA PRO A 148 -17.59 -5.64 8.59
C PRO A 148 -19.10 -5.45 8.36
N PRO A 149 -19.88 -5.14 9.40
CA PRO A 149 -21.27 -4.75 9.22
C PRO A 149 -21.38 -3.42 8.47
N PRO A 150 -22.55 -3.10 7.87
CA PRO A 150 -22.80 -1.77 7.33
C PRO A 150 -22.62 -0.68 8.40
N LEU A 151 -22.19 0.50 7.97
CA LEU A 151 -22.09 1.66 8.83
C LEU A 151 -23.48 2.07 9.37
N PRO A 152 -23.59 2.53 10.62
CA PRO A 152 -24.86 2.98 11.18
C PRO A 152 -25.47 4.15 10.37
N PRO A 153 -26.80 4.20 10.16
CA PRO A 153 -27.43 5.29 9.41
C PRO A 153 -27.15 6.69 9.97
N ASP A 154 -27.13 6.82 11.31
CA ASP A 154 -26.84 8.10 11.96
C ASP A 154 -25.39 8.57 11.71
N PHE A 155 -24.46 7.62 11.55
CA PHE A 155 -23.08 7.94 11.19
C PHE A 155 -23.00 8.45 9.75
N ILE A 156 -23.74 7.83 8.82
CA ILE A 156 -23.82 8.26 7.41
C ILE A 156 -24.41 9.67 7.27
N GLN A 157 -25.36 10.06 8.12
CA GLN A 157 -25.95 11.41 8.09
C GLN A 157 -24.96 12.53 8.49
N HIS A 158 -23.84 12.18 9.10
CA HIS A 158 -22.84 13.12 9.61
C HIS A 158 -21.47 13.00 8.93
N LEU A 159 -21.38 12.18 7.89
CA LEU A 159 -20.23 12.01 7.01
C LEU A 159 -20.12 13.17 6.01
#